data_AF-A0A1I5REC6-F1
#
_entry.id   AF-A0A1I5REC6-F1
#
_cell.length_a   1.000
_cell.length_b   1.000
_cell.length_c   1.000
_cell.angle_alpha   90.00
_cell.angle_beta   90.00
_cell.angle_gamma   90.00
#
_symmetry.space_group_name_H-M   'P 1'
#
loop_
_entity.id
_entity.type
_entity.pdbx_description
1 polymer ?
#
loop_
_entity_poly.entity_id
_entity_poly.type
_entity_poly.pdbx_seq_one_letter_code
_entity_poly.pdbx_strand_id
1 'polypeptide(L)' 'MTTLERAFELADAGSCRTVSDIRRQLTKERHDQVDAHLASGALKKQLLARIAAAAAR' A
#
# COMPACT_ATOMS: atom_id res chain seq x y z
N MET A 1 7.81 -12.62 -2.58
CA MET A 1 7.27 -11.25 -2.54
C MET A 1 6.50 -11.08 -1.24
N THR A 2 6.87 -10.10 -0.45
CA THR A 2 6.29 -9.82 0.87
C THR A 2 5.08 -8.89 0.77
N THR A 3 4.25 -8.86 1.80
CA THR A 3 3.10 -7.94 1.92
C THR A 3 3.54 -6.46 1.82
N LEU A 4 4.73 -6.12 2.34
CA LEU A 4 5.28 -4.78 2.28
C LEU A 4 5.74 -4.41 0.86
N GLU A 5 6.48 -5.30 0.21
CA GLU A 5 6.90 -5.09 -1.19
C GLU A 5 5.68 -4.89 -2.09
N ARG A 6 4.66 -5.75 -1.96
CA ARG A 6 3.40 -5.59 -2.70
C ARG A 6 2.70 -4.27 -2.40
N ALA A 7 2.68 -3.84 -1.15
CA ALA A 7 2.08 -2.55 -0.77
C ALA A 7 2.75 -1.37 -1.50
N PHE A 8 4.08 -1.41 -1.63
CA PHE A 8 4.83 -0.38 -2.35
C PHE A 8 4.57 -0.42 -3.85
N GLU A 9 4.52 -1.61 -4.46
CA GLU A 9 4.15 -1.73 -5.88
C GLU A 9 2.76 -1.16 -6.16
N LEU A 10 1.77 -1.47 -5.32
CA LEU A 10 0.41 -0.96 -5.46
C LEU A 10 0.34 0.56 -5.31
N ALA A 11 1.15 1.14 -4.42
CA ALA A 11 1.27 2.58 -4.28
C ALA A 11 1.88 3.24 -5.54
N ASP A 12 2.92 2.63 -6.11
CA ASP A 12 3.63 3.15 -7.29
C ASP A 12 2.87 2.92 -8.62
N ALA A 13 2.01 1.91 -8.69
CA ALA A 13 1.19 1.58 -9.86
C ALA A 13 0.09 2.63 -10.15
N GLY A 14 -0.16 3.57 -9.23
CA GLY A 14 -1.15 4.63 -9.40
C GLY A 14 -2.63 4.18 -9.36
N SER A 15 -2.88 2.88 -9.23
CA SER A 15 -4.24 2.30 -9.13
C SER A 15 -4.85 2.52 -7.75
N CYS A 16 -4.02 2.61 -6.70
CA CYS A 16 -4.46 2.85 -5.33
C CYS A 16 -4.42 4.35 -4.98
N ARG A 17 -5.53 4.91 -4.49
CA ARG A 17 -5.63 6.32 -4.06
C ARG A 17 -5.45 6.53 -2.56
N THR A 18 -5.53 5.46 -1.77
CA THR A 18 -5.43 5.51 -0.30
C THR A 18 -4.76 4.24 0.24
N VAL A 19 -4.27 4.30 1.48
CA VAL A 19 -3.73 3.11 2.19
C VAL A 19 -4.82 2.04 2.38
N SER A 20 -6.08 2.44 2.54
CA SER A 20 -7.22 1.51 2.61
C SER A 20 -7.44 0.75 1.31
N ASP A 21 -7.13 1.38 0.16
CA ASP A 21 -7.17 0.74 -1.14
C ASP A 21 -6.11 -0.36 -1.27
N ILE A 22 -4.89 -0.03 -0.86
CA ILE A 22 -3.77 -0.98 -0.78
C ILE A 22 -4.15 -2.16 0.13
N ARG A 23 -4.70 -1.90 1.32
CA ARG A 23 -5.15 -2.96 2.23
C ARG A 23 -6.17 -3.88 1.56
N ARG A 24 -7.20 -3.30 0.91
CA ARG A 24 -8.24 -4.07 0.23
C ARG A 24 -7.65 -4.98 -0.86
N GLN A 25 -6.71 -4.45 -1.63
CA GLN A 25 -6.06 -5.21 -2.70
C GLN A 25 -5.18 -6.34 -2.14
N LEU A 26 -4.39 -6.07 -1.11
CA LEU A 26 -3.58 -7.09 -0.42
C LEU A 26 -4.43 -8.21 0.18
N THR A 27 -5.56 -7.87 0.81
CA THR A 27 -6.52 -8.86 1.33
C THR A 27 -7.12 -9.70 0.20
N LYS A 28 -7.46 -9.09 -0.93
CA LYS A 28 -7.97 -9.80 -2.12
C LYS A 28 -6.91 -10.76 -2.69
N GLU A 29 -5.65 -10.35 -2.66
CA GLU A 29 -4.47 -11.15 -3.04
C GLU A 29 -4.08 -12.20 -1.98
N ARG A 30 -4.86 -12.35 -0.90
CA ARG A 30 -4.64 -13.33 0.18
C ARG A 30 -3.32 -13.16 0.93
N HIS A 31 -2.79 -11.93 0.99
CA HIS A 31 -1.68 -11.63 1.88
C HIS A 31 -2.10 -11.74 3.35
N ASP A 32 -1.21 -12.27 4.18
CA ASP A 32 -1.43 -12.42 5.62
C ASP A 32 -1.00 -11.17 6.40
N GLN A 33 -1.52 -11.03 7.63
CA GLN A 33 -1.20 -9.95 8.57
C GLN A 33 -1.22 -8.54 7.98
N VAL A 34 -2.07 -8.26 6.99
CA VAL A 34 -2.08 -6.96 6.26
C VAL A 34 -2.21 -5.77 7.20
N ASP A 35 -3.14 -5.85 8.15
CA ASP A 35 -3.35 -4.78 9.14
C ASP A 35 -2.14 -4.63 10.09
N ALA A 36 -1.52 -5.72 10.52
CA ALA A 36 -0.34 -5.65 11.40
C ALA A 36 0.86 -5.04 10.66
N HIS A 37 1.08 -5.42 9.39
CA HIS A 37 2.14 -4.85 8.56
C HIS A 37 1.90 -3.37 8.26
N LEU A 38 0.64 -2.95 8.03
CA LEU A 38 0.28 -1.57 7.70
C LEU A 38 -0.05 -0.70 8.92
N ALA A 39 0.02 -1.21 10.15
CA ALA A 39 -0.35 -0.48 11.36
C ALA A 39 0.58 0.73 11.61
N SER A 40 1.85 0.60 11.25
CA SER A 40 2.90 1.59 11.52
C SER A 40 2.62 2.94 10.85
N GLY A 41 2.51 4.01 11.66
CA GLY A 41 2.27 5.37 11.16
C GLY A 41 3.34 5.88 10.18
N ALA A 42 4.60 5.50 10.39
CA ALA A 42 5.69 5.82 9.46
C ALA A 42 5.49 5.16 8.08
N LEU A 43 5.09 3.89 8.05
CA LEU A 43 4.82 3.17 6.81
C LEU A 43 3.62 3.76 6.08
N LYS A 44 2.55 4.11 6.80
CA LYS A 44 1.38 4.79 6.20
C LYS A 44 1.80 6.09 5.51
N LYS A 45 2.64 6.91 6.14
CA LYS A 45 3.17 8.14 5.53
C LYS A 45 3.98 7.85 4.27
N GLN A 46 4.83 6.84 4.29
CA GLN A 46 5.63 6.44 3.12
C GLN A 46 4.78 5.95 1.94
N LEU A 47 3.70 5.19 2.21
CA LEU A 47 2.77 4.74 1.16
C LEU A 47 1.98 5.91 0.60
N LEU A 48 1.49 6.82 1.45
CA LEU A 48 0.77 8.02 1.02
C LEU A 48 1.65 8.92 0.13
N ALA A 49 2.92 9.11 0.48
CA ALA A 49 3.85 9.89 -0.34
C ALA A 49 4.02 9.28 -1.74
N ARG A 50 4.12 7.95 -1.84
CA ARG A 50 4.23 7.25 -3.13
C ARG A 50 2.94 7.30 -3.94
N ILE A 51 1.79 7.11 -3.30
CA ILE A 51 0.48 7.28 -3.94
C ILE A 51 0.36 8.69 -4.55
N ALA A 52 0.73 9.71 -3.79
CA ALA A 52 0.69 11.10 -4.25
C ALA A 52 1.65 11.33 -5.43
N ALA A 53 2.88 10.80 -5.35
CA ALA A 53 3.85 10.88 -6.43
C ALA A 53 3.38 10.14 -7.70
N ALA A 54 2.76 8.98 -7.56
CA ALA A 54 2.22 8.21 -8.68
C ALA A 54 1.01 8.90 -9.33
N ALA A 55 0.20 9.63 -8.56
CA ALA A 55 -0.94 10.39 -9.08
C ALA A 55 -0.54 11.66 -9.84
N ALA A 56 0.71 12.13 -9.69
CA ALA A 56 1.25 13.30 -10.39
C ALA A 56 1.98 12.95 -11.69
N ARG A 57 2.05 11.67 -12.06
CA ARG A 57 2.57 11.17 -13.35
C ARG A 57 1.44 11.07 -14.37
#